data_AF-A0A7C0UW27-F1
#
_entry.id   AF-A0A7C0UW27-F1
#
_cell.length_a   1.000
_cell.length_b   1.000
_cell.length_c   1.000
_cell.angle_alpha   90.00
_cell.angle_beta   90.00
_cell.angle_gamma   90.00
#
_symmetry.space_group_name_H-M   'P 1'
#
loop_
_entity.id
_entity.type
_entity.pdbx_description
1 polymer ?
#
loop_
_entity_poly.entity_id
_entity_poly.type
_entity_poly.pdbx_seq_one_letter_code
_entity_poly.pdbx_strand_id
1 'polypeptide(L)'
;MDDLLSWKDFNLKDKTIAVRADLNLPYNPETEELSENPRLYKHVETIKKLQEFRAKIVVLAHQGRKGKSDFISLEKHAELLKKYLGNVKFIKFGESFDYIEKVREGEVVLLDNVRFYEDETADKSIEEHANSELVKKLSPLIDYFILDAFSVAHRCHASVVGFATLKPSLPGPVFETEQTELKKFLKEVETSKNNIFILGGAKLEEPLEIIDNFLDKDV
;
A
#
# COMPACT_ATOMS: atom_id res chain seq x y z
N MET A 1 2.56 -0.30 -23.13
CA MET A 1 2.18 0.18 -21.79
C MET A 1 3.46 0.23 -20.94
N ASP A 2 4.39 1.07 -21.39
CA ASP A 2 5.71 1.32 -20.77
C ASP A 2 5.75 2.69 -20.05
N ASP A 3 4.59 3.32 -19.87
CA ASP A 3 4.46 4.72 -19.45
C ASP A 3 4.04 4.88 -17.98
N LEU A 4 4.57 4.05 -17.08
CA LEU A 4 4.46 4.36 -15.64
C LEU A 4 5.68 5.19 -15.24
N LEU A 5 5.40 6.40 -14.77
CA LEU A 5 6.38 7.31 -14.19
C LEU A 5 7.08 6.61 -13.02
N SER A 6 8.41 6.45 -13.06
CA SER A 6 9.13 5.90 -11.92
C SER A 6 9.27 6.96 -10.84
N TRP A 7 9.08 6.57 -9.59
CA TRP A 7 9.30 7.47 -8.44
C TRP A 7 10.72 8.03 -8.37
N LYS A 8 11.69 7.38 -9.02
CA LYS A 8 13.09 7.83 -9.15
C LYS A 8 13.27 9.02 -10.09
N ASP A 9 12.34 9.25 -11.00
CA ASP A 9 12.41 10.35 -11.97
C ASP A 9 11.95 11.68 -11.38
N PHE A 10 11.44 11.67 -10.14
CA PHE A 10 10.88 12.83 -9.46
C PHE A 10 11.80 13.34 -8.35
N ASN A 11 11.88 14.66 -8.25
CA ASN A 11 12.52 15.30 -7.10
C ASN A 11 11.58 15.25 -5.88
N LEU A 12 11.78 14.26 -5.03
CA LEU A 12 10.98 14.05 -3.80
C LEU A 12 11.55 14.78 -2.58
N LYS A 13 12.68 15.48 -2.72
CA LYS A 13 13.30 16.22 -1.63
C LYS A 13 12.40 17.35 -1.14
N ASP A 14 12.27 17.48 0.18
CA ASP A 14 11.46 18.50 0.89
C ASP A 14 9.95 18.42 0.60
N LYS A 15 9.52 17.39 -0.12
CA LYS A 15 8.13 17.12 -0.49
C LYS A 15 7.45 16.20 0.51
N THR A 16 6.16 16.43 0.75
CA THR A 16 5.33 15.55 1.57
C THR A 16 4.74 14.44 0.73
N ILE A 17 5.11 13.21 1.03
CA ILE A 17 4.78 12.01 0.25
C ILE A 17 3.84 11.14 1.06
N ALA A 18 2.61 10.92 0.57
CA ALA A 18 1.77 9.85 1.09
C ALA A 18 2.19 8.52 0.46
N VAL A 19 2.43 7.49 1.27
CA VAL A 19 2.82 6.16 0.81
C VAL A 19 1.81 5.14 1.30
N ARG A 20 1.12 4.48 0.37
CA ARG A 20 0.24 3.36 0.70
C ARG A 20 1.05 2.06 0.75
N ALA A 21 1.39 1.62 1.97
CA ALA A 21 2.15 0.41 2.23
C ALA A 21 1.26 -0.76 2.69
N ASP A 22 1.71 -1.99 2.50
CA ASP A 22 1.04 -3.18 3.03
C ASP A 22 1.67 -3.60 4.36
N LEU A 23 1.08 -3.10 5.46
CA LEU A 23 1.43 -3.45 6.83
C LEU A 23 0.38 -4.37 7.46
N ASN A 24 -0.36 -5.15 6.66
CA ASN A 24 -1.27 -6.16 7.19
C ASN A 24 -0.46 -7.39 7.62
N LEU A 25 0.00 -7.39 8.86
CA LEU A 25 0.90 -8.38 9.43
C LEU A 25 0.10 -9.51 10.13
N PRO A 26 0.67 -10.72 10.24
CA PRO A 26 0.11 -11.75 11.09
C PRO A 26 -0.01 -11.23 12.53
N TYR A 27 -1.19 -11.39 13.11
CA TYR A 27 -1.53 -10.91 14.44
C TYR A 27 -2.10 -12.07 15.26
N ASN A 28 -1.54 -12.28 16.46
CA ASN A 28 -2.09 -13.23 17.41
C ASN A 28 -3.05 -12.48 18.36
N PRO A 29 -4.36 -12.74 18.33
CA PRO A 29 -5.31 -12.04 19.19
C PRO A 29 -5.23 -12.43 20.68
N GLU A 30 -4.60 -13.57 21.01
CA GLU A 30 -4.45 -14.02 22.41
C GLU A 30 -3.26 -13.34 23.09
N THR A 31 -2.12 -13.22 22.40
CA THR A 31 -0.92 -12.53 22.91
C THR A 31 -0.89 -11.05 22.53
N GLU A 32 -1.78 -10.66 21.62
CA GLU A 32 -1.80 -9.37 20.93
C GLU A 32 -0.48 -8.98 20.25
N GLU A 33 0.28 -9.98 19.79
CA GLU A 33 1.58 -9.79 19.15
C GLU A 33 1.46 -9.68 17.63
N LEU A 34 2.26 -8.78 17.04
CA LEU A 34 2.47 -8.66 15.60
C LEU A 34 3.73 -9.41 15.20
N SER A 35 3.63 -10.26 14.18
CA SER A 35 4.77 -10.96 13.62
C SER A 35 5.39 -10.18 12.46
N GLU A 36 6.69 -9.95 12.56
CA GLU A 36 7.49 -9.38 11.47
C GLU A 36 7.63 -10.38 10.33
N ASN A 37 7.62 -9.90 9.09
CA ASN A 37 7.71 -10.76 7.91
C ASN A 37 8.42 -10.05 6.76
N PRO A 38 8.78 -10.76 5.67
CA PRO A 38 9.46 -10.15 4.51
C PRO A 38 8.72 -8.96 3.89
N ARG A 39 7.39 -8.92 3.99
CA ARG A 39 6.57 -7.82 3.47
C ARG A 39 6.80 -6.53 4.24
N LEU A 40 6.85 -6.59 5.58
CA LEU A 40 7.21 -5.45 6.42
C LEU A 40 8.55 -4.86 5.97
N TYR A 41 9.57 -5.71 5.83
CA TYR A 41 10.92 -5.26 5.49
C TYR A 41 10.99 -4.58 4.12
N LYS A 42 10.29 -5.11 3.11
CA LYS A 42 10.19 -4.47 1.79
C LYS A 42 9.64 -3.03 1.88
N HIS A 43 8.57 -2.80 2.63
CA HIS A 43 8.00 -1.45 2.78
C HIS A 43 8.85 -0.54 3.67
N VAL A 44 9.51 -1.09 4.69
CA VAL A 44 10.52 -0.36 5.48
C VAL A 44 11.64 0.15 4.58
N GLU A 45 12.13 -0.67 3.63
CA GLU A 45 13.13 -0.23 2.66
C GLU A 45 12.63 0.89 1.75
N THR A 46 11.37 0.83 1.28
CA THR A 46 10.74 1.94 0.54
C THR A 46 10.78 3.23 1.37
N ILE A 47 10.36 3.17 2.63
CA ILE A 47 10.31 4.37 3.49
C ILE A 47 11.72 4.89 3.78
N LYS A 48 12.70 4.02 4.03
CA LYS A 48 14.10 4.42 4.20
C LYS A 48 14.65 5.17 3.00
N LYS A 49 14.37 4.70 1.78
CA LYS A 49 14.78 5.42 0.55
C LYS A 49 14.18 6.82 0.47
N LEU A 50 12.92 6.99 0.89
CA LEU A 50 12.30 8.31 0.98
C LEU A 50 12.95 9.19 2.07
N GLN A 51 13.35 8.62 3.20
CA GLN A 51 14.13 9.34 4.22
C GLN A 51 15.49 9.79 3.68
N GLU A 52 16.18 8.95 2.91
CA GLU A 52 17.45 9.28 2.25
C GLU A 52 17.29 10.43 1.24
N PHE A 53 16.16 10.48 0.54
CA PHE A 53 15.79 11.60 -0.33
C PHE A 53 15.36 12.87 0.43
N ARG A 54 15.32 12.83 1.77
CA ARG A 54 14.88 13.93 2.63
C ARG A 54 13.42 14.34 2.35
N ALA A 55 12.59 13.38 1.96
CA ALA A 55 11.15 13.57 1.86
C ALA A 55 10.51 13.61 3.26
N LYS A 56 9.34 14.23 3.37
CA LYS A 56 8.45 14.17 4.55
C LYS A 56 7.45 13.05 4.29
N ILE A 57 7.38 12.02 5.14
CA ILE A 57 6.68 10.79 4.78
C ILE A 57 5.41 10.62 5.60
N VAL A 58 4.28 10.34 4.94
CA VAL A 58 3.00 9.96 5.56
C VAL A 58 2.63 8.56 5.09
N VAL A 59 2.64 7.59 5.99
CA VAL A 59 2.37 6.18 5.70
C VAL A 59 0.89 5.89 5.93
N LEU A 60 0.27 5.28 4.92
CA LEU A 60 -1.10 4.76 4.93
C LEU A 60 -1.06 3.23 4.90
N ALA A 61 -1.70 2.61 5.87
CA ALA A 61 -1.72 1.16 6.02
C ALA A 61 -3.09 0.66 6.50
N HIS A 62 -3.37 -0.63 6.32
CA HIS A 62 -4.51 -1.27 6.98
C HIS A 62 -4.05 -2.52 7.72
N GLN A 63 -4.82 -2.93 8.73
CA GLN A 63 -4.67 -4.20 9.42
C GLN A 63 -6.05 -4.85 9.61
N GLY A 64 -6.16 -6.12 9.26
CA GLY A 64 -7.40 -6.90 9.43
C GLY A 64 -8.61 -6.34 8.69
N ARG A 65 -9.81 -6.83 9.05
CA ARG A 65 -11.10 -6.42 8.46
C ARG A 65 -12.17 -6.32 9.53
N LYS A 66 -13.10 -5.35 9.41
CA LYS A 66 -14.22 -5.15 10.36
C LYS A 66 -14.90 -6.49 10.68
N GLY A 67 -15.01 -6.80 11.96
CA GLY A 67 -15.57 -8.07 12.46
C GLY A 67 -14.57 -9.23 12.60
N LYS A 68 -13.28 -9.02 12.31
CA LYS A 68 -12.20 -9.98 12.57
C LYS A 68 -11.37 -9.54 13.77
N SER A 69 -10.78 -10.50 14.49
CA SER A 69 -9.97 -10.27 15.68
C SER A 69 -8.66 -9.53 15.41
N ASP A 70 -8.21 -9.51 14.16
CA ASP A 70 -7.05 -8.77 13.69
C ASP A 70 -7.39 -7.33 13.25
N PHE A 71 -8.64 -6.86 13.39
CA PHE A 71 -9.03 -5.50 13.04
C PHE A 71 -8.70 -4.52 14.16
N ILE A 72 -7.43 -4.11 14.21
CA ILE A 72 -6.85 -3.31 15.29
C ILE A 72 -6.28 -1.99 14.79
N SER A 73 -5.95 -1.12 15.74
CA SER A 73 -5.19 0.11 15.49
C SER A 73 -3.75 -0.20 15.05
N LEU A 74 -3.13 0.73 14.32
CA LEU A 74 -1.74 0.62 13.87
C LEU A 74 -0.72 1.15 14.89
N GLU A 75 -1.12 1.42 16.12
CA GLU A 75 -0.21 1.88 17.19
C GLU A 75 0.96 0.91 17.40
N LYS A 76 0.69 -0.40 17.43
CA LYS A 76 1.73 -1.44 17.53
C LYS A 76 2.64 -1.48 16.30
N HIS A 77 2.10 -1.18 15.11
CA HIS A 77 2.91 -1.04 13.90
C HIS A 77 3.80 0.19 13.97
N ALA A 78 3.34 1.30 14.57
CA ALA A 78 4.18 2.48 14.76
C ALA A 78 5.39 2.14 15.66
N GLU A 79 5.17 1.48 16.80
CA GLU A 79 6.27 1.03 17.69
C GLU A 79 7.23 0.07 16.98
N LEU A 80 6.70 -0.81 16.15
CA LEU A 80 7.50 -1.72 15.35
C LEU A 80 8.35 -0.98 14.31
N LEU A 81 7.75 -0.05 13.58
CA LEU A 81 8.44 0.75 12.56
C LEU A 81 9.53 1.65 13.17
N LYS A 82 9.37 2.14 14.40
CA LYS A 82 10.40 2.92 15.10
C LYS A 82 11.73 2.19 15.20
N LYS A 83 11.72 0.87 15.38
CA LYS A 83 12.94 0.04 15.43
C LYS A 83 13.78 0.16 14.15
N TYR A 84 13.14 0.44 13.02
CA TYR A 84 13.78 0.45 11.71
C TYR A 84 13.97 1.84 11.12
N LEU A 85 13.05 2.77 11.41
CA LEU A 85 12.95 4.09 10.79
C LEU A 85 13.33 5.24 11.74
N GLY A 86 13.60 4.93 13.02
CA GLY A 86 13.87 5.92 14.04
C GLY A 86 12.57 6.54 14.57
N ASN A 87 12.42 7.86 14.48
CA ASN A 87 11.22 8.52 14.98
C ASN A 87 10.04 8.34 14.03
N VAL A 88 8.99 7.65 14.48
CA VAL A 88 7.72 7.53 13.78
C VAL A 88 6.63 8.18 14.63
N LYS A 89 6.03 9.25 14.11
CA LYS A 89 4.87 9.88 14.74
C LYS A 89 3.61 9.10 14.34
N PHE A 90 2.92 8.56 15.32
CA PHE A 90 1.59 7.99 15.12
C PHE A 90 0.51 9.08 15.24
N ILE A 91 -0.46 9.07 14.33
CA ILE A 91 -1.69 9.89 14.39
C ILE A 91 -2.87 8.92 14.49
N LYS A 92 -3.56 8.94 15.63
CA LYS A 92 -4.67 8.04 15.90
C LYS A 92 -5.90 8.43 15.07
N PHE A 93 -6.74 7.45 14.73
CA PHE A 93 -7.98 7.73 14.01
C PHE A 93 -8.85 8.75 14.76
N GLY A 94 -9.36 9.74 14.02
CA GLY A 94 -10.13 10.86 14.57
C GLY A 94 -9.29 12.06 15.03
N GLU A 95 -7.96 11.93 15.15
CA GLU A 95 -7.09 13.06 15.46
C GLU A 95 -6.86 13.96 14.23
N SER A 96 -6.42 15.20 14.50
CA SER A 96 -6.10 16.17 13.46
C SER A 96 -4.83 15.81 12.69
N PHE A 97 -4.80 16.15 11.40
CA PHE A 97 -3.64 15.98 10.52
C PHE A 97 -2.68 17.19 10.56
N ASP A 98 -2.93 18.21 11.39
CA ASP A 98 -2.11 19.43 11.47
C ASP A 98 -0.62 19.17 11.75
N TYR A 99 -0.30 18.03 12.36
CA TYR A 99 1.10 17.65 12.56
C TYR A 99 1.85 17.48 11.23
N ILE A 100 1.15 17.05 10.16
CA ILE A 100 1.73 16.80 8.82
C ILE A 100 2.36 18.08 8.25
N GLU A 101 1.78 19.26 8.51
CA GLU A 101 2.33 20.55 8.09
C GLU A 101 3.70 20.87 8.73
N LYS A 102 3.96 20.29 9.89
CA LYS A 102 5.15 20.52 10.71
C LYS A 102 6.19 19.41 10.57
N VAL A 103 5.91 18.38 9.77
CA VAL A 103 6.81 17.25 9.53
C VAL A 103 8.10 17.77 8.89
N ARG A 104 9.22 17.34 9.46
CA ARG A 104 10.55 17.68 8.97
C ARG A 104 11.03 16.65 7.96
N GLU A 105 12.02 17.03 7.17
CA GLU A 105 12.68 16.14 6.23
C GLU A 105 13.16 14.85 6.92
N GLY A 106 12.82 13.69 6.34
CA GLY A 106 13.16 12.38 6.86
C GLY A 106 12.29 11.90 8.03
N GLU A 107 11.35 12.71 8.52
CA GLU A 107 10.39 12.26 9.53
C GLU A 107 9.26 11.44 8.89
N VAL A 108 8.81 10.42 9.64
CA VAL A 108 7.77 9.50 9.23
C VAL A 108 6.56 9.69 10.12
N VAL A 109 5.40 9.89 9.51
CA VAL A 109 4.09 9.86 10.16
C VAL A 109 3.38 8.58 9.74
N LEU A 110 2.86 7.80 10.69
CA LEU A 110 1.94 6.70 10.41
C LEU A 110 0.53 7.12 10.79
N LEU A 111 -0.39 7.13 9.83
CA LEU A 111 -1.81 7.25 10.14
C LEU A 111 -2.33 5.91 10.65
N ASP A 112 -3.32 5.97 11.54
CA ASP A 112 -4.03 4.79 12.00
C ASP A 112 -4.73 4.02 10.85
N ASN A 113 -5.25 2.85 11.17
CA ASN A 113 -5.82 1.90 10.23
C ASN A 113 -6.84 2.56 9.30
N VAL A 114 -6.51 2.67 8.00
CA VAL A 114 -7.38 3.36 7.04
C VAL A 114 -8.76 2.70 6.91
N ARG A 115 -8.89 1.41 7.26
CA ARG A 115 -10.19 0.73 7.28
C ARG A 115 -11.10 1.14 8.43
N PHE A 116 -10.67 2.03 9.32
CA PHE A 116 -11.56 2.68 10.29
C PHE A 116 -12.45 3.74 9.64
N TYR A 117 -12.06 4.29 8.48
CA TYR A 117 -12.94 5.14 7.68
C TYR A 117 -13.99 4.27 6.98
N GLU A 118 -15.28 4.56 7.18
CA GLU A 118 -16.37 3.76 6.60
C GLU A 118 -16.35 3.79 5.06
N ASP A 119 -15.85 4.87 4.48
CA ASP A 119 -15.73 5.05 3.03
C ASP A 119 -14.47 4.42 2.41
N GLU A 120 -13.56 3.86 3.21
CA GLU A 120 -12.35 3.20 2.69
C GLU A 120 -12.66 2.01 1.79
N THR A 121 -13.67 1.22 2.15
CA THR A 121 -14.06 0.00 1.42
C THR A 121 -15.48 0.07 0.86
N ALA A 122 -16.05 1.27 0.78
CA ALA A 122 -17.38 1.46 0.18
C ALA A 122 -17.30 1.24 -1.34
N ASP A 123 -18.33 0.65 -1.92
CA ASP A 123 -18.43 0.47 -3.37
C ASP A 123 -18.72 1.83 -4.03
N LYS A 124 -17.66 2.49 -4.49
CA LYS A 124 -17.66 3.85 -5.04
C LYS A 124 -16.70 3.96 -6.21
N SER A 125 -17.00 4.86 -7.13
CA SER A 125 -16.10 5.23 -8.21
C SER A 125 -14.82 5.91 -7.70
N ILE A 126 -13.81 6.05 -8.56
CA ILE A 126 -12.56 6.75 -8.24
C ILE A 126 -12.85 8.21 -7.86
N GLU A 127 -13.76 8.87 -8.58
CA GLU A 127 -14.17 10.25 -8.36
C GLU A 127 -14.90 10.44 -7.02
N GLU A 128 -15.73 9.47 -6.64
CA GLU A 128 -16.37 9.47 -5.33
C GLU A 128 -15.36 9.18 -4.21
N HIS A 129 -14.40 8.29 -4.44
CA HIS A 129 -13.34 8.02 -3.48
C HIS A 129 -12.40 9.21 -3.28
N ALA A 130 -12.17 10.04 -4.31
CA ALA A 130 -11.46 11.31 -4.19
C ALA A 130 -12.15 12.28 -3.21
N ASN A 131 -13.45 12.07 -2.96
CA ASN A 131 -14.26 12.84 -2.04
C ASN A 131 -14.41 12.22 -0.65
N SER A 132 -13.72 11.10 -0.38
CA SER A 132 -13.71 10.40 0.91
C SER A 132 -13.10 11.26 2.01
N GLU A 133 -13.46 11.00 3.27
CA GLU A 133 -13.02 11.76 4.43
C GLU A 133 -11.48 11.78 4.55
N LEU A 134 -10.84 10.61 4.50
CA LEU A 134 -9.38 10.47 4.54
C LEU A 134 -8.71 11.28 3.42
N VAL A 135 -9.22 11.15 2.19
CA VAL A 135 -8.61 11.73 1.00
C VAL A 135 -8.74 13.26 1.00
N LYS A 136 -9.92 13.79 1.35
CA LYS A 136 -10.14 15.23 1.46
C LYS A 136 -9.28 15.87 2.55
N LYS A 137 -9.11 15.20 3.68
CA LYS A 137 -8.28 15.72 4.78
C LYS A 137 -6.79 15.67 4.47
N LEU A 138 -6.32 14.60 3.83
CA LEU A 138 -4.88 14.39 3.60
C LEU A 138 -4.37 15.04 2.31
N SER A 139 -5.16 15.05 1.23
CA SER A 139 -4.70 15.55 -0.07
C SER A 139 -4.14 16.99 -0.02
N PRO A 140 -4.67 17.97 0.73
CA PRO A 140 -4.08 19.31 0.78
C PRO A 140 -2.68 19.34 1.42
N LEU A 141 -2.34 18.32 2.21
CA LEU A 141 -1.13 18.25 3.03
C LEU A 141 0.02 17.49 2.34
N ILE A 142 -0.23 16.90 1.17
CA ILE A 142 0.74 16.08 0.44
C ILE A 142 1.02 16.65 -0.95
N ASP A 143 2.25 16.46 -1.43
CA ASP A 143 2.66 16.81 -2.79
C ASP A 143 2.47 15.63 -3.75
N TYR A 144 2.81 14.41 -3.32
CA TYR A 144 2.77 13.19 -4.13
C TYR A 144 2.09 12.04 -3.38
N PHE A 145 1.55 11.11 -4.15
CA PHE A 145 1.06 9.82 -3.65
C PHE A 145 1.87 8.68 -4.26
N ILE A 146 2.27 7.71 -3.43
CA ILE A 146 2.97 6.50 -3.85
C ILE A 146 2.13 5.29 -3.45
N LEU A 147 1.72 4.50 -4.44
CA LEU A 147 1.09 3.19 -4.19
C LEU A 147 2.17 2.11 -4.20
N ASP A 148 2.59 1.68 -3.02
CA ASP A 148 3.60 0.62 -2.87
C ASP A 148 2.95 -0.76 -2.59
N ALA A 149 1.71 -0.77 -2.11
CA ALA A 149 0.96 -1.97 -1.76
C ALA A 149 0.29 -2.65 -2.98
N PHE A 150 1.06 -3.42 -3.75
CA PHE A 150 0.53 -4.19 -4.89
C PHE A 150 -0.61 -5.16 -4.51
N SER A 151 -0.56 -5.73 -3.30
CA SER A 151 -1.55 -6.67 -2.78
C SER A 151 -2.98 -6.12 -2.69
N VAL A 152 -3.14 -4.79 -2.69
CA VAL A 152 -4.46 -4.11 -2.69
C VAL A 152 -4.72 -3.34 -3.98
N ALA A 153 -3.83 -3.41 -4.97
CA ALA A 153 -3.96 -2.68 -6.23
C ALA A 153 -5.21 -3.09 -7.04
N HIS A 154 -5.71 -4.32 -6.84
CA HIS A 154 -6.94 -4.82 -7.45
C HIS A 154 -8.22 -4.24 -6.82
N ARG A 155 -8.12 -3.35 -5.82
CA ARG A 155 -9.28 -2.84 -5.08
C ARG A 155 -9.49 -1.36 -5.33
N CYS A 156 -10.73 -1.00 -5.64
CA CYS A 156 -11.21 0.38 -5.64
C CYS A 156 -11.49 0.82 -4.19
N HIS A 157 -10.44 1.12 -3.43
CA HIS A 157 -10.54 1.62 -2.06
C HIS A 157 -10.07 3.07 -1.98
N ALA A 158 -10.59 3.85 -1.02
CA ALA A 158 -10.27 5.28 -0.90
C ALA A 158 -8.76 5.56 -0.82
N SER A 159 -8.04 4.83 0.04
CA SER A 159 -6.59 4.96 0.22
C SER A 159 -5.74 4.39 -0.93
N VAL A 160 -6.35 3.71 -1.90
CA VAL A 160 -5.67 3.11 -3.06
C VAL A 160 -5.86 3.98 -4.30
N VAL A 161 -7.10 4.39 -4.59
CA VAL A 161 -7.43 5.11 -5.83
C VAL A 161 -7.78 6.59 -5.61
N GLY A 162 -8.20 6.98 -4.41
CA GLY A 162 -8.80 8.31 -4.18
C GLY A 162 -7.83 9.48 -4.38
N PHE A 163 -6.53 9.26 -4.21
CA PHE A 163 -5.52 10.30 -4.46
C PHE A 163 -5.14 10.44 -5.94
N ALA A 164 -5.44 9.44 -6.78
CA ALA A 164 -4.98 9.37 -8.17
C ALA A 164 -5.48 10.54 -9.04
N THR A 165 -6.68 11.05 -8.75
CA THR A 165 -7.28 12.19 -9.47
C THR A 165 -6.88 13.56 -8.90
N LEU A 166 -6.24 13.59 -7.72
CA LEU A 166 -5.94 14.83 -6.98
C LEU A 166 -4.44 15.12 -6.90
N LYS A 167 -3.59 14.10 -7.02
CA LYS A 167 -2.15 14.20 -6.82
C LYS A 167 -1.38 13.40 -7.87
N PRO A 168 -0.20 13.86 -8.28
CA PRO A 168 0.73 13.04 -9.04
C PRO A 168 0.99 11.74 -8.26
N SER A 169 0.62 10.62 -8.88
CA SER A 169 0.58 9.30 -8.25
C SER A 169 1.58 8.37 -8.94
N LEU A 170 2.42 7.73 -8.14
CA LEU A 170 3.56 6.94 -8.62
C LEU A 170 3.49 5.51 -8.07
N PRO A 171 3.90 4.49 -8.83
CA PRO A 171 4.14 3.17 -8.27
C PRO A 171 5.35 3.21 -7.33
N GLY A 172 5.24 2.57 -6.16
CA GLY A 172 6.37 2.38 -5.26
C GLY A 172 7.28 1.22 -5.69
N PRO A 173 8.48 1.07 -5.08
CA PRO A 173 9.43 0.02 -5.42
C PRO A 173 8.87 -1.41 -5.36
N VAL A 174 8.02 -1.70 -4.36
CA VAL A 174 7.40 -3.01 -4.21
C VAL A 174 6.40 -3.22 -5.34
N PHE A 175 5.58 -2.22 -5.63
CA PHE A 175 4.65 -2.28 -6.76
C PHE A 175 5.37 -2.47 -8.10
N GLU A 176 6.39 -1.66 -8.39
CA GLU A 176 7.19 -1.76 -9.62
C GLU A 176 7.80 -3.17 -9.78
N THR A 177 8.30 -3.75 -8.69
CA THR A 177 8.89 -5.09 -8.68
C THR A 177 7.85 -6.16 -8.98
N GLU A 178 6.73 -6.19 -8.23
CA GLU A 178 5.66 -7.18 -8.43
C GLU A 178 5.06 -7.08 -9.84
N GLN A 179 4.88 -5.86 -10.35
CA GLN A 179 4.41 -5.64 -11.72
C GLN A 179 5.41 -6.15 -12.77
N THR A 180 6.70 -5.91 -12.56
CA THR A 180 7.77 -6.37 -13.48
C THR A 180 7.82 -7.89 -13.51
N GLU A 181 7.77 -8.55 -12.36
CA GLU A 181 7.76 -10.00 -12.27
C GLU A 181 6.49 -10.59 -12.88
N LEU A 182 5.32 -9.97 -12.67
CA LEU A 182 4.08 -10.39 -13.32
C LEU A 182 4.16 -10.26 -14.86
N LYS A 183 4.72 -9.17 -15.38
CA LYS A 183 4.94 -9.00 -16.83
C LYS A 183 5.87 -10.07 -17.39
N LYS A 184 6.97 -10.37 -16.70
CA LYS A 184 7.90 -11.44 -17.09
C LYS A 184 7.20 -12.79 -17.12
N PHE A 185 6.48 -13.12 -16.06
CA PHE A 185 5.70 -14.34 -15.96
C PHE A 185 4.70 -14.48 -17.11
N LEU A 186 3.87 -13.45 -17.38
CA LEU A 186 2.91 -13.49 -18.48
C LEU A 186 3.60 -13.68 -19.84
N LYS A 187 4.73 -13.01 -20.07
CA LYS A 187 5.50 -13.16 -21.30
C LYS A 187 6.10 -14.56 -21.45
N GLU A 188 6.65 -15.12 -20.38
CA GLU A 188 7.18 -16.49 -20.38
C GLU A 188 6.07 -17.49 -20.67
N VAL A 189 4.93 -17.33 -20.02
CA VAL A 189 3.73 -18.13 -20.22
C VAL A 189 3.24 -18.09 -21.67
N GLU A 190 3.14 -16.90 -22.29
CA GLU A 190 2.72 -16.75 -23.69
C GLU A 190 3.74 -17.30 -24.72
N THR A 191 5.03 -17.41 -24.37
CA THR A 191 6.09 -17.78 -25.32
C THR A 191 6.62 -19.21 -25.15
N SER A 192 6.44 -19.80 -23.99
CA SER A 192 6.79 -21.18 -23.70
C SER A 192 5.63 -22.11 -24.00
N LYS A 193 5.89 -23.21 -24.70
CA LYS A 193 4.88 -24.23 -25.04
C LYS A 193 4.72 -25.33 -23.98
N ASN A 194 5.51 -25.29 -22.91
CA ASN A 194 5.55 -26.33 -21.87
C ASN A 194 5.51 -25.68 -20.48
N ASN A 195 4.42 -24.97 -20.18
CA ASN A 195 4.23 -24.36 -18.87
C ASN A 195 3.67 -25.40 -17.89
N ILE A 196 4.23 -25.49 -16.69
CA ILE A 196 3.67 -26.29 -15.59
C ILE A 196 3.22 -25.33 -14.51
N PHE A 197 1.91 -25.27 -14.29
CA PHE A 197 1.32 -24.50 -13.20
C PHE A 197 1.01 -25.41 -12.01
N ILE A 198 1.43 -25.00 -10.82
CA ILE A 198 1.05 -25.66 -9.56
C ILE A 198 0.08 -24.73 -8.84
N LEU A 199 -1.21 -25.03 -8.94
CA LEU A 199 -2.28 -24.27 -8.31
C LEU A 199 -2.81 -25.02 -7.09
N GLY A 200 -2.92 -24.32 -5.97
CA GLY A 200 -3.44 -24.87 -4.72
C GLY A 200 -4.05 -23.78 -3.85
N GLY A 201 -4.60 -24.16 -2.70
CA GLY A 201 -5.27 -23.23 -1.79
C GLY A 201 -6.56 -23.83 -1.23
N ALA A 202 -7.14 -23.16 -0.23
CA ALA A 202 -8.37 -23.60 0.41
C ALA A 202 -9.65 -23.19 -0.35
N LYS A 203 -9.52 -22.28 -1.33
CA LYS A 203 -10.62 -21.83 -2.19
C LYS A 203 -10.36 -22.32 -3.60
N LEU A 204 -11.24 -23.16 -4.11
CA LEU A 204 -11.06 -23.84 -5.39
C LEU A 204 -11.50 -22.97 -6.57
N GLU A 205 -12.29 -21.93 -6.33
CA GLU A 205 -12.87 -21.07 -7.36
C GLU A 205 -11.81 -20.20 -8.04
N GLU A 206 -10.90 -19.61 -7.26
CA GLU A 206 -9.84 -18.72 -7.77
C GLU A 206 -8.87 -19.46 -8.73
N PRO A 207 -8.38 -20.68 -8.43
CA PRO A 207 -7.62 -21.47 -9.39
C PRO A 207 -8.35 -21.81 -10.70
N LEU A 208 -9.65 -22.07 -10.67
CA LEU A 208 -10.42 -22.47 -11.87
C LEU A 208 -10.50 -21.32 -12.88
N GLU A 209 -10.78 -20.10 -12.43
CA GLU A 209 -10.81 -18.92 -13.30
C GLU A 209 -9.44 -18.64 -13.95
N ILE A 210 -8.36 -18.96 -13.25
CA ILE A 210 -6.99 -18.83 -13.79
C ILE A 210 -6.74 -19.89 -14.86
N ILE A 211 -7.17 -21.13 -14.64
CA ILE A 211 -7.06 -22.23 -15.62
C ILE A 211 -7.83 -21.88 -16.89
N ASP A 212 -9.08 -21.45 -16.76
CA ASP A 212 -9.93 -21.11 -17.91
C ASP A 212 -9.29 -19.98 -18.76
N ASN A 213 -8.77 -18.94 -18.11
CA ASN A 213 -8.07 -17.84 -18.79
C ASN A 213 -6.80 -18.27 -19.53
N PHE A 214 -6.05 -19.27 -19.03
CA PHE A 214 -4.86 -19.77 -19.71
C PHE A 214 -5.21 -20.71 -20.86
N LEU A 215 -6.21 -21.59 -20.67
CA LEU A 215 -6.72 -22.44 -21.74
C LEU A 215 -7.27 -21.62 -22.92
N ASP A 216 -7.99 -20.53 -22.65
CA ASP A 216 -8.50 -19.61 -23.68
C ASP A 216 -7.38 -18.91 -24.48
N LYS A 217 -6.15 -18.87 -23.93
CA LYS A 217 -4.97 -18.28 -24.56
C LYS A 217 -4.07 -19.32 -25.25
N ASP A 218 -4.51 -20.57 -25.36
CA ASP A 218 -3.71 -21.70 -25.87
C ASP A 218 -2.36 -21.89 -25.15
N VAL A 219 -2.36 -21.59 -23.84
CA VAL A 219 -1.21 -21.67 -22.92
C VAL A 219 -1.19 -22.98 -22.14
#